data_AF-A0A347WGZ7-F1
#
_entry.id   AF-A0A347WGZ7-F1
#
_cell.length_a   1.000
_cell.length_b   1.000
_cell.length_c   1.000
_cell.angle_alpha   90.00
_cell.angle_beta   90.00
_cell.angle_gamma   90.00
#
_symmetry.space_group_name_H-M   'P 1'
#
loop_
_entity.id
_entity.type
_entity.pdbx_description
1 polymer ?
#
loop_
_entity_poly.entity_id
_entity_poly.type
_entity_poly.pdbx_seq_one_letter_code
_entity_poly.pdbx_strand_id
1 'polypeptide(L)'
;MPEGGTVTLPLPLRHVPAANGRYDSGRRIRAGTLIRACLFDIGWPLRQAARRSGYSRNRVGEFAAGEPADPEFVAWLCALRAIHKRFSSPFARSINVTGNRPPYRGREVYRAITVIGWSTRLLAARMGEHRTALSRHLDRGGALEPRSSRWLELLETGHETYPRPEYRVFTTDTEGFSHV
;
A
#
# COMPACT_ATOMS: atom_id res chain seq x y z
N MET A 1 -36.85 -39.89 -51.37
CA MET A 1 -35.78 -40.79 -50.88
C MET A 1 -34.54 -40.50 -51.74
N PRO A 2 -33.31 -40.30 -51.23
CA PRO A 2 -32.79 -40.66 -49.91
C PRO A 2 -32.09 -39.50 -49.13
N GLU A 3 -31.98 -39.72 -47.81
CA GLU A 3 -30.76 -39.65 -46.96
C GLU A 3 -29.99 -38.33 -46.75
N GLY A 4 -29.72 -38.04 -45.47
CA GLY A 4 -28.42 -37.51 -45.07
C GLY A 4 -28.42 -36.22 -44.26
N GLY A 5 -29.09 -36.19 -43.11
CA GLY A 5 -28.84 -35.16 -42.11
C GLY A 5 -27.46 -35.33 -41.48
N THR A 6 -26.56 -34.37 -41.68
CA THR A 6 -25.32 -34.25 -40.91
C THR A 6 -25.50 -33.12 -39.90
N VAL A 7 -26.00 -33.46 -38.72
CA VAL A 7 -25.89 -32.61 -37.53
C VAL A 7 -24.42 -32.56 -37.16
N THR A 8 -23.75 -31.43 -37.42
CA THR A 8 -22.43 -31.15 -36.88
C THR A 8 -22.54 -30.99 -35.38
N LEU A 9 -22.30 -32.06 -34.63
CA LEU A 9 -22.10 -32.00 -33.18
C LEU A 9 -20.89 -31.09 -32.91
N PRO A 10 -21.00 -30.07 -32.04
CA PRO A 10 -19.82 -29.36 -31.58
C PRO A 10 -18.92 -30.35 -30.83
N LEU A 11 -17.67 -30.43 -31.30
CA LEU A 11 -16.59 -31.19 -30.67
C LEU A 11 -16.60 -30.97 -29.15
N PRO A 12 -16.40 -32.01 -28.34
CA PRO A 12 -16.35 -31.85 -26.89
C PRO A 12 -15.26 -30.82 -26.57
N LEU A 13 -15.62 -29.80 -25.79
CA LEU A 13 -14.70 -28.85 -25.19
C LEU A 13 -13.52 -29.64 -24.64
N ARG A 14 -12.36 -29.51 -25.31
CA ARG A 14 -11.11 -30.05 -24.81
C ARG A 14 -10.96 -29.55 -23.38
N HIS A 15 -11.08 -30.48 -22.44
CA HIS A 15 -10.71 -30.25 -21.06
C HIS A 15 -9.25 -29.80 -21.09
N VAL A 16 -9.03 -28.49 -20.90
CA VAL A 16 -7.68 -27.95 -20.74
C VAL A 16 -7.17 -28.53 -19.41
N PRO A 17 -6.12 -29.35 -19.41
CA PRO A 17 -5.61 -29.88 -18.15
C PRO A 17 -4.99 -28.72 -17.36
N ALA A 18 -5.24 -28.71 -16.05
CA ALA A 18 -4.77 -27.72 -15.11
C ALA A 18 -3.23 -27.55 -15.18
N ALA A 19 -2.77 -26.56 -15.93
CA ALA A 19 -1.38 -26.11 -15.93
C ALA A 19 -1.08 -25.23 -14.69
N ASN A 20 -1.42 -25.70 -13.49
CA ASN A 20 -1.61 -24.82 -12.32
C ASN A 20 -0.45 -24.82 -11.31
N GLY A 21 0.74 -25.30 -11.67
CA GLY A 21 1.90 -25.29 -10.77
C GLY A 21 2.87 -24.12 -11.02
N ARG A 22 3.46 -24.09 -12.22
CA ARG A 22 4.60 -23.19 -12.52
C ARG A 22 4.18 -21.76 -12.85
N TYR A 23 3.07 -21.58 -13.55
CA TYR A 23 2.54 -20.25 -13.90
C TYR A 23 2.01 -19.50 -12.67
N ASP A 24 1.33 -20.23 -11.78
CA ASP A 24 0.80 -19.68 -10.53
C ASP A 24 1.94 -19.31 -9.57
N SER A 25 2.94 -20.17 -9.42
CA SER A 25 4.16 -19.90 -8.63
C SER A 25 4.89 -18.63 -9.11
N GLY A 26 5.04 -18.44 -10.42
CA GLY A 26 5.67 -17.25 -10.99
C GLY A 26 4.89 -15.95 -10.71
N ARG A 27 3.56 -16.01 -10.75
CA ARG A 27 2.68 -14.87 -10.43
C ARG A 27 2.75 -14.52 -8.94
N ARG A 28 2.73 -15.53 -8.08
CA ARG A 28 2.88 -15.43 -6.62
C ARG A 28 4.19 -14.76 -6.19
N ILE A 29 5.33 -15.19 -6.76
CA ILE A 29 6.65 -14.60 -6.49
C ILE A 29 6.70 -13.12 -6.91
N ARG A 30 6.09 -12.77 -8.06
CA ARG A 30 6.02 -11.37 -8.53
C ARG A 30 5.17 -10.51 -7.59
N ALA A 31 4.04 -11.02 -7.10
CA ALA A 31 3.18 -10.32 -6.15
C ALA A 31 3.91 -10.04 -4.81
N GLY A 32 4.55 -11.06 -4.22
CA GLY A 32 5.31 -10.87 -2.98
C GLY A 32 6.47 -9.88 -3.14
N THR A 33 7.16 -9.92 -4.29
CA THR A 33 8.21 -8.95 -4.63
C THR A 33 7.67 -7.53 -4.77
N LEU A 34 6.52 -7.36 -5.43
CA LEU A 34 5.84 -6.07 -5.54
C LEU A 34 5.48 -5.52 -4.17
N ILE A 35 4.89 -6.33 -3.29
CA ILE A 35 4.51 -5.92 -1.93
C ILE A 35 5.74 -5.44 -1.15
N ARG A 36 6.83 -6.22 -1.15
CA ARG A 36 8.09 -5.81 -0.50
C ARG A 36 8.62 -4.47 -1.04
N ALA A 37 8.57 -4.29 -2.36
CA ALA A 37 8.99 -3.04 -2.98
C ALA A 37 8.08 -1.85 -2.60
N CYS A 38 6.76 -2.05 -2.54
CA CYS A 38 5.82 -1.04 -2.04
C CYS A 38 6.15 -0.65 -0.60
N LEU A 39 6.32 -1.63 0.29
CA LEU A 39 6.61 -1.38 1.71
C LEU A 39 7.94 -0.65 1.90
N PHE A 40 8.97 -1.02 1.14
CA PHE A 40 10.26 -0.34 1.16
C PHE A 40 10.16 1.13 0.72
N ASP A 41 9.54 1.39 -0.43
CA ASP A 41 9.40 2.76 -0.97
C ASP A 41 8.59 3.65 -0.02
N ILE A 42 7.49 3.11 0.52
CA ILE A 42 6.63 3.78 1.52
C ILE A 42 7.38 3.97 2.85
N GLY A 43 8.37 3.13 3.18
CA GLY A 43 9.10 3.17 4.44
C GLY A 43 8.37 2.50 5.60
N TRP A 44 7.55 1.49 5.31
CA TRP A 44 6.79 0.75 6.32
C TRP A 44 7.43 -0.61 6.64
N PRO A 45 7.68 -0.92 7.93
CA PRO A 45 7.89 -2.30 8.34
C PRO A 45 6.58 -3.09 8.27
N LEU A 46 6.67 -4.44 8.25
CA LEU A 46 5.49 -5.32 8.24
C LEU A 46 4.48 -5.01 9.35
N ARG A 47 4.95 -4.65 10.55
CA ARG A 47 4.08 -4.24 11.67
C ARG A 47 3.24 -3.01 11.35
N GLN A 48 3.82 -2.03 10.66
CA GLN A 48 3.11 -0.82 10.28
C GLN A 48 2.09 -1.11 9.18
N ALA A 49 2.49 -1.88 8.17
CA ALA A 49 1.59 -2.34 7.12
C ALA A 49 0.37 -3.06 7.70
N ALA A 50 0.58 -4.00 8.63
CA ALA A 50 -0.48 -4.71 9.35
C ALA A 50 -1.41 -3.76 10.11
N ARG A 51 -0.87 -2.79 10.86
CA ARG A 51 -1.68 -1.80 11.58
C ARG A 51 -2.54 -0.96 10.63
N ARG A 52 -2.06 -0.68 9.43
CA ARG A 52 -2.70 0.22 8.45
C ARG A 52 -3.70 -0.49 7.56
N SER A 53 -3.42 -1.73 7.16
CA SER A 53 -4.34 -2.54 6.38
C SER A 53 -5.37 -3.26 7.26
N GLY A 54 -5.06 -3.46 8.54
CA GLY A 54 -5.83 -4.25 9.49
C GLY A 54 -5.69 -5.76 9.33
N TYR A 55 -4.83 -6.21 8.42
CA TYR A 55 -4.37 -7.60 8.40
C TYR A 55 -3.43 -7.88 9.58
N SER A 56 -3.33 -9.14 10.00
CA SER A 56 -2.32 -9.54 10.97
C SER A 56 -0.91 -9.39 10.39
N ARG A 57 0.10 -9.21 11.26
CA ARG A 57 1.51 -9.15 10.82
C ARG A 57 1.92 -10.39 10.05
N ASN A 58 1.48 -11.57 10.50
CA ASN A 58 1.80 -12.84 9.85
C ASN A 58 1.19 -12.88 8.45
N ARG A 59 -0.08 -12.46 8.30
CA ARG A 59 -0.75 -12.44 7.01
C ARG A 59 -0.09 -11.50 6.00
N VAL A 60 0.32 -10.31 6.44
CA VAL A 60 1.11 -9.41 5.59
C VAL A 60 2.47 -10.02 5.23
N GLY A 61 3.08 -10.76 6.16
CA GLY A 61 4.32 -11.51 5.93
C GLY A 61 4.17 -12.61 4.88
N GLU A 62 3.08 -13.39 4.94
CA GLU A 62 2.71 -14.41 3.96
C GLU A 62 2.53 -13.80 2.57
N PHE A 63 1.76 -12.71 2.47
CA PHE A 63 1.59 -11.99 1.21
C PHE A 63 2.95 -11.51 0.65
N ALA A 64 3.79 -10.95 1.51
CA ALA A 64 5.14 -10.52 1.13
C ALA A 64 6.04 -11.70 0.76
N ALA A 65 5.79 -12.92 1.26
CA ALA A 65 6.51 -14.15 0.89
C ALA A 65 6.04 -14.73 -0.46
N GLY A 66 4.88 -14.31 -0.96
CA GLY A 66 4.32 -14.72 -2.24
C GLY A 66 3.01 -15.50 -2.13
N GLU A 67 2.47 -15.69 -0.92
CA GLU A 67 1.11 -16.24 -0.79
C GLU A 67 0.09 -15.34 -1.49
N PRO A 68 -1.02 -15.92 -2.00
CA PRO A 68 -2.08 -15.15 -2.63
C PRO A 68 -2.54 -13.98 -1.75
N ALA A 69 -2.28 -12.77 -2.24
CA ALA A 69 -2.65 -11.53 -1.57
C ALA A 69 -4.00 -11.04 -2.06
N ASP A 70 -4.75 -10.40 -1.15
CA ASP A 70 -5.96 -9.67 -1.50
C ASP A 70 -5.64 -8.59 -2.56
N PRO A 71 -6.32 -8.61 -3.74
CA PRO A 71 -6.13 -7.61 -4.78
C PRO A 71 -6.34 -6.17 -4.31
N GLU A 72 -7.28 -5.91 -3.38
CA GLU A 72 -7.53 -4.55 -2.86
C GLU A 72 -6.35 -4.07 -2.01
N PHE A 73 -5.79 -4.95 -1.17
CA PHE A 73 -4.57 -4.67 -0.41
C PHE A 73 -3.39 -4.33 -1.34
N VAL A 74 -3.22 -5.08 -2.42
CA VAL A 74 -2.15 -4.83 -3.39
C VAL A 74 -2.36 -3.51 -4.13
N ALA A 75 -3.59 -3.25 -4.61
CA ALA A 75 -3.93 -2.02 -5.31
C ALA A 75 -3.71 -0.78 -4.42
N TRP A 76 -4.16 -0.85 -3.16
CA TRP A 76 -3.94 0.19 -2.16
C TRP A 76 -2.45 0.46 -1.90
N LEU A 77 -1.64 -0.58 -1.69
CA LEU A 77 -0.19 -0.41 -1.54
C LEU A 77 0.47 0.19 -2.78
N CYS A 78 0.02 -0.18 -3.98
CA CYS A 78 0.54 0.38 -5.22
C CYS A 78 0.17 1.87 -5.38
N ALA A 79 -1.04 2.28 -5.00
CA ALA A 79 -1.46 3.67 -5.01
C ALA A 79 -0.60 4.52 -4.05
N LEU A 80 -0.41 4.05 -2.81
CA LEU A 80 0.47 4.70 -1.85
C LEU A 80 1.92 4.76 -2.36
N ARG A 81 2.43 3.66 -2.93
CA ARG A 81 3.77 3.61 -3.53
C ARG A 81 3.93 4.65 -4.64
N ALA A 82 2.93 4.82 -5.51
CA ALA A 82 3.00 5.79 -6.60
C ALA A 82 3.19 7.22 -6.07
N ILE A 83 2.48 7.59 -4.99
CA ILE A 83 2.66 8.88 -4.31
C ILE A 83 4.09 9.01 -3.76
N HIS A 84 4.57 7.99 -3.03
CA HIS A 84 5.92 7.99 -2.46
C HIS A 84 7.02 8.02 -3.52
N LYS A 85 6.82 7.41 -4.69
CA LYS A 85 7.78 7.52 -5.80
C LYS A 85 7.73 8.90 -6.47
N ARG A 86 6.54 9.49 -6.59
CA ARG A 86 6.38 10.84 -7.14
C ARG A 86 7.02 11.90 -6.23
N PHE A 87 6.90 11.72 -4.92
CA PHE A 87 7.39 12.62 -3.87
C PHE A 87 8.44 11.90 -3.00
N SER A 88 9.49 11.38 -3.62
CA SER A 88 10.49 10.52 -2.97
C SER A 88 11.36 11.22 -1.93
N SER A 89 11.57 12.53 -2.10
CA SER A 89 12.35 13.39 -1.22
C SER A 89 11.82 14.82 -1.27
N PRO A 90 12.16 15.68 -0.29
CA PRO A 90 11.82 17.11 -0.35
C PRO A 90 12.42 17.83 -1.57
N PHE A 91 13.42 17.23 -2.24
CA PHE A 91 14.07 17.78 -3.42
C PHE A 91 13.43 17.32 -4.74
N ALA A 92 12.39 16.49 -4.70
CA ALA A 92 11.73 15.99 -5.90
C ALA A 92 11.19 17.15 -6.76
N ARG A 93 11.46 17.13 -8.07
CA ARG A 93 11.06 18.19 -9.03
C ARG A 93 9.54 18.38 -9.12
N SER A 94 8.78 17.35 -8.78
CA SER A 94 7.31 17.33 -8.74
C SER A 94 6.71 18.23 -7.64
N ILE A 95 7.52 18.72 -6.69
CA ILE A 95 7.08 19.59 -5.62
C ILE A 95 7.07 21.03 -6.10
N ASN A 96 5.85 21.55 -6.30
CA ASN A 96 5.60 22.96 -6.56
C ASN A 96 5.25 23.67 -5.24
N VAL A 97 6.13 24.58 -4.82
CA VAL A 97 5.90 25.46 -3.67
C VAL A 97 5.09 26.64 -4.19
N THR A 98 3.76 26.48 -4.17
CA THR A 98 2.82 27.51 -4.62
C THR A 98 1.72 27.65 -3.58
N GLY A 99 1.21 28.87 -3.41
CA GLY A 99 0.20 29.21 -2.41
C GLY A 99 0.77 29.78 -1.11
N ASN A 100 -0.13 30.26 -0.25
CA ASN A 100 0.19 30.99 0.99
C ASN A 100 0.05 30.13 2.24
N ARG A 101 0.10 28.79 2.12
CA ARG A 101 -0.04 27.90 3.28
C ARG A 101 1.18 28.08 4.20
N PRO A 102 0.99 28.29 5.51
CA PRO A 102 2.11 28.44 6.42
C PRO A 102 2.95 27.15 6.46
N PRO A 103 4.28 27.25 6.62
CA PRO A 103 5.13 26.08 6.78
C PRO A 103 4.75 25.24 8.01
N TYR A 104 4.96 23.93 7.92
CA TYR A 104 4.58 22.99 8.97
C TYR A 104 5.46 23.22 10.21
N ARG A 105 4.81 23.43 11.36
CA ARG A 105 5.47 23.45 12.68
C ARG A 105 5.34 22.09 13.33
N GLY A 106 5.87 21.94 14.55
CA GLY A 106 5.89 20.67 15.27
C GLY A 106 4.56 19.90 15.21
N ARG A 107 3.44 20.57 15.54
CA ARG A 107 2.11 19.94 15.51
C ARG A 107 1.74 19.37 14.15
N GLU A 108 1.88 20.15 13.07
CA GLU A 108 1.57 19.71 11.71
C GLU A 108 2.50 18.58 11.27
N VAL A 109 3.79 18.66 11.60
CA VAL A 109 4.76 17.60 11.32
C VAL A 109 4.37 16.29 12.01
N TYR A 110 4.05 16.33 13.31
CA TYR A 110 3.66 15.14 14.06
C TYR A 110 2.35 14.53 13.56
N ARG A 111 1.37 15.37 13.19
CA ARG A 111 0.14 14.91 12.53
C ARG A 111 0.48 14.18 11.24
N ALA A 112 1.25 14.81 10.35
CA ALA A 112 1.51 14.26 9.03
C ALA A 112 2.29 12.94 9.09
N ILE A 113 3.34 12.83 9.91
CA ILE A 113 4.04 11.54 10.07
C ILE A 113 3.14 10.49 10.74
N THR A 114 2.18 10.90 11.57
CA THR A 114 1.18 9.99 12.13
C THR A 114 0.22 9.52 11.05
N VAL A 115 -0.25 10.38 10.15
CA VAL A 115 -1.09 9.99 9.01
C VAL A 115 -0.33 9.02 8.09
N ILE A 116 0.87 9.40 7.67
CA ILE A 116 1.74 8.62 6.77
C ILE A 116 2.24 7.33 7.43
N GLY A 117 2.30 7.28 8.77
CA GLY A 117 2.80 6.13 9.51
C GLY A 117 4.32 6.06 9.59
N TRP A 118 4.98 7.21 9.63
CA TRP A 118 6.42 7.34 9.79
C TRP A 118 6.82 7.64 11.23
N SER A 119 8.05 7.29 11.56
CA SER A 119 8.72 7.79 12.77
C SER A 119 9.45 9.09 12.47
N THR A 120 9.68 9.92 13.50
CA THR A 120 10.52 11.13 13.37
C THR A 120 11.92 10.80 12.86
N ARG A 121 12.47 9.63 13.22
CA ARG A 121 13.77 9.16 12.72
C ARG A 121 13.75 8.96 11.21
N LEU A 122 12.69 8.33 10.68
CA LEU A 122 12.56 8.11 9.24
C LEU A 122 12.34 9.42 8.49
N LEU A 123 11.51 10.32 9.02
CA LEU A 123 11.34 11.66 8.46
C LEU A 123 12.69 12.39 8.35
N ALA A 124 13.45 12.46 9.44
CA ALA A 124 14.75 13.12 9.46
C ALA A 124 15.71 12.50 8.42
N ALA A 125 15.78 11.16 8.35
CA ALA A 125 16.61 10.47 7.37
C ALA A 125 16.21 10.80 5.92
N ARG A 126 14.90 10.88 5.63
CA ARG A 126 14.40 11.24 4.28
C ARG A 126 14.63 12.71 3.94
N MET A 127 14.80 13.59 4.93
CA MET A 127 15.18 14.99 4.74
C MET A 127 16.70 15.20 4.69
N GLY A 128 17.50 14.18 4.99
CA GLY A 128 18.96 14.33 5.11
C GLY A 128 19.39 15.02 6.40
N GLU A 129 18.52 15.04 7.42
CA GLU A 129 18.78 15.69 8.71
C GLU A 129 19.05 14.68 9.83
N HIS A 130 19.69 15.16 10.90
CA HIS A 130 19.82 14.38 12.13
C HIS A 130 18.56 14.48 12.99
N ARG A 131 18.03 13.34 13.46
CA ARG A 131 16.78 13.27 14.26
C ARG A 131 16.75 14.27 15.41
N THR A 132 17.83 14.37 16.18
CA THR A 132 17.87 15.25 17.36
C THR A 132 17.89 16.74 17.00
N ALA A 133 18.46 17.11 15.85
CA ALA A 133 18.46 18.48 15.36
C ALA A 133 17.03 18.87 14.94
N LEU A 134 16.39 18.00 14.15
CA LEU A 134 15.00 18.18 13.73
C LEU A 134 14.05 18.30 14.93
N SER A 135 14.12 17.37 15.89
CA SER A 135 13.26 17.42 17.09
C SER A 135 13.47 18.72 17.87
N ARG A 136 14.72 19.09 18.17
CA ARG A 136 15.01 20.33 18.90
C ARG A 136 14.52 21.58 18.16
N HIS A 137 14.64 21.60 16.84
CA HIS A 137 14.13 22.70 16.01
C HIS A 137 12.61 22.85 16.14
N LEU A 138 11.88 21.74 16.01
CA LEU A 138 10.42 21.72 16.13
C LEU A 138 9.95 22.02 17.56
N ASP A 139 10.63 21.49 18.58
CA ASP A 139 10.32 21.71 20.00
C ASP A 139 10.50 23.18 20.41
N ARG A 140 11.44 23.90 19.77
CA ARG A 140 11.64 25.35 19.95
C ARG A 140 10.63 26.20 19.17
N GLY A 141 9.60 25.60 18.59
CA GLY A 141 8.59 26.29 17.78
C GLY A 141 9.04 26.60 16.35
N GLY A 142 10.17 26.05 15.91
CA GLY A 142 10.64 26.15 14.54
C GLY A 142 9.66 25.51 13.55
N ALA A 143 9.71 26.00 12.31
CA ALA A 143 8.96 25.44 11.20
C ALA A 143 9.91 24.78 10.19
N LEU A 144 9.42 23.77 9.47
CA LEU A 144 10.15 23.22 8.34
C LEU A 144 10.30 24.29 7.24
N GLU A 145 11.33 24.15 6.41
CA GLU A 145 11.43 24.92 5.17
C GLU A 145 10.13 24.79 4.35
N PRO A 146 9.66 25.84 3.64
CA PRO A 146 8.47 25.77 2.80
C PRO A 146 8.42 24.56 1.86
N ARG A 147 9.54 24.18 1.25
CA ARG A 147 9.61 23.04 0.33
C ARG A 147 9.41 21.70 1.06
N SER A 148 10.09 21.49 2.18
CA SER A 148 9.94 20.29 3.02
C SER A 148 8.54 20.20 3.64
N SER A 149 7.96 21.33 4.01
CA SER A 149 6.55 21.42 4.45
C SER A 149 5.61 20.95 3.34
N ARG A 150 5.79 21.48 2.13
CA ARG A 150 4.95 21.14 0.97
C ARG A 150 5.07 19.67 0.58
N TRP A 151 6.28 19.13 0.65
CA TRP A 151 6.53 17.71 0.44
C TRP A 151 5.75 16.83 1.41
N LEU A 152 5.81 17.15 2.71
CA LEU A 152 5.14 16.37 3.75
C LEU A 152 3.61 16.50 3.65
N GLU A 153 3.10 17.68 3.31
CA GLU A 153 1.68 17.92 3.03
C GLU A 153 1.15 17.08 1.85
N LEU A 154 1.92 16.99 0.75
CA LEU A 154 1.54 16.19 -0.42
C LEU A 154 1.50 14.69 -0.10
N LEU A 155 2.44 14.21 0.71
CA LEU A 155 2.43 12.83 1.21
C LEU A 155 1.24 12.59 2.14
N GLU A 156 0.98 13.48 3.09
CA GLU A 156 -0.15 13.41 4.02
C GLU A 156 -1.49 13.35 3.26
N THR A 157 -1.71 14.29 2.35
CA THR A 157 -2.91 14.34 1.49
C THR A 157 -3.06 13.06 0.67
N GLY A 158 -1.95 12.51 0.17
CA GLY A 158 -1.95 11.24 -0.54
C GLY A 158 -2.42 10.07 0.32
N HIS A 159 -2.00 10.00 1.59
CA HIS A 159 -2.45 8.96 2.52
C HIS A 159 -3.91 9.16 2.95
N GLU A 160 -4.40 10.40 3.01
CA GLU A 160 -5.82 10.69 3.27
C GLU A 160 -6.71 10.33 2.06
N THR A 161 -6.20 10.51 0.84
CA THR A 161 -6.92 10.15 -0.40
C THR A 161 -7.10 8.64 -0.59
N TYR A 162 -6.13 7.85 -0.12
CA TYR A 162 -6.16 6.39 -0.20
C TYR A 162 -6.27 5.78 1.21
N PRO A 163 -7.44 5.87 1.85
CA PRO A 163 -7.66 5.30 3.17
C PRO A 163 -7.52 3.77 3.15
N ARG A 164 -7.47 3.18 4.34
CA ARG A 164 -7.37 1.73 4.53
C ARG A 164 -8.41 0.99 3.68
N PRO A 165 -8.06 -0.12 3.01
CA PRO A 165 -9.02 -0.96 2.32
C PRO A 165 -10.01 -1.57 3.34
N GLU A 166 -11.30 -1.52 3.02
CA GLU A 166 -12.36 -2.12 3.85
C GLU A 166 -12.24 -3.63 3.79
N TYR A 167 -11.65 -4.24 4.83
CA TYR A 167 -11.67 -5.69 4.94
C TYR A 167 -13.10 -6.12 5.28
N ARG A 168 -13.83 -6.66 4.29
CA ARG A 168 -15.00 -7.50 4.56
C ARG A 168 -14.48 -8.76 5.25
N VAL A 169 -14.60 -8.79 6.57
CA VAL A 169 -14.60 -10.07 7.29
C VAL A 169 -15.78 -10.84 6.69
N PHE A 170 -15.52 -11.84 5.86
CA PHE A 170 -16.50 -12.91 5.69
C PHE A 170 -16.60 -13.56 7.06
N THR A 171 -17.52 -13.06 7.90
CA THR A 171 -18.12 -13.90 8.90
C THR A 171 -18.74 -15.02 8.08
N THR A 172 -18.08 -16.18 8.05
CA THR A 172 -18.82 -17.42 7.89
C THR A 172 -19.84 -17.37 9.01
N ASP A 173 -21.07 -17.00 8.66
CA ASP A 173 -22.22 -17.29 9.49
C ASP A 173 -22.10 -18.77 9.78
N THR A 174 -21.71 -19.09 11.01
CA THR A 174 -21.95 -20.41 11.57
C THR A 174 -23.46 -20.52 11.63
N GLU A 175 -24.06 -20.94 10.51
CA GLU A 175 -25.46 -21.30 10.45
C GLU A 175 -25.72 -22.23 11.62
N GLY A 176 -26.71 -21.84 12.42
CA GLY A 176 -27.07 -22.49 13.65
C GLY A 176 -27.24 -23.98 13.43
N PHE A 177 -26.57 -24.75 14.27
CA PHE A 177 -26.98 -26.12 14.54
C PHE A 177 -28.47 -26.12 14.85
N SER A 178 -29.22 -26.79 13.98
CA SER A 178 -30.65 -26.99 14.11
C SER A 178 -30.98 -27.69 15.42
N HIS A 179 -31.91 -27.13 16.18
CA HIS A 179 -32.66 -27.88 17.17
C HIS A 179 -33.47 -28.98 16.47
N VAL A 180 -33.21 -30.23 16.85
CA VAL A 180 -34.18 -31.34 16.82
C VAL A 180 -34.15 -31.97 18.20
#